data_AF-A0A3C1WWY0-F1
#
_entry.id   AF-A0A3C1WWY0-F1
#
_cell.length_a   1.000
_cell.length_b   1.000
_cell.length_c   1.000
_cell.angle_alpha   90.00
_cell.angle_beta   90.00
_cell.angle_gamma   90.00
#
_symmetry.space_group_name_H-M   'P 1'
#
loop_
_entity.id
_entity.type
_entity.pdbx_description
1 polymer ?
#
loop_
_entity_poly.entity_id
_entity_poly.type
_entity_poly.pdbx_seq_one_letter_code
_entity_poly.pdbx_strand_id
1 'polypeptide(L)'
;MSFAVSMLVFLGIASIIGTILKQNEPYENYIIKFGQFWFGFFEKMGLYDVYHSVWFLTILLFLVLSTTLCIIKNTPTILKDFSVFKDSLEEKSLLSFTHHFVIKNKKTINTSKILDYLKQAKFKIKEKSKENGDILIIAKKGNYQRLGYILTHIGVVVICLGGLLDGNLIFKAQEIFGYKKIETLDIPASKVPEVSRLGIGNTSFRANMTLAEGSSDNVAFVRIKDGYLVQDLPFKITLKDFRINHYSTGMPKSFESDLVISDPELSQDITKTISVNHPFTYKGIAIYQSDFQDGGTKLDIKLRSLFNSGTPQKIEGKIFDKVKLDKDQITYEFNDFKKFNVLHLKEGEKEKPRNVGPSVTFKVRNSSGQAREYLSYQYAMPIDGRSFFISGMRETPQEEFKYLKIPADTKGSIEEFMLFKDALQNKILIEAVAKKMANQSANADKNNDVKESFEKSVNKLMTLFAQGGFSNIAENIDKNIPDNEKQKAVQTYLKIIDIASSELYKDRFNLNHKELDQSRILFIQDALNAYSDMFFYG
;
A
#
# COMPACT_ATOMS: atom_id res chain seq x y z
N MET A 1 -39.96 -4.97 -25.08
CA MET A 1 -39.46 -5.46 -23.78
C MET A 1 -38.28 -6.41 -23.94
N SER A 2 -38.34 -7.41 -24.85
CA SER A 2 -37.22 -8.33 -25.12
C SER A 2 -35.88 -7.63 -25.39
N PHE A 3 -35.87 -6.58 -26.21
CA PHE A 3 -34.65 -5.82 -26.52
C PHE A 3 -33.94 -5.23 -25.29
N ALA A 4 -34.67 -4.53 -24.41
CA ALA A 4 -34.10 -3.93 -23.20
C ALA A 4 -33.57 -4.99 -22.23
N VAL A 5 -34.27 -6.13 -22.11
CA VAL A 5 -33.82 -7.26 -21.28
C VAL A 5 -32.54 -7.87 -21.85
N SER A 6 -32.46 -8.09 -23.17
CA SER A 6 -31.23 -8.58 -23.81
C SER A 6 -30.05 -7.62 -23.61
N MET A 7 -30.27 -6.32 -23.74
CA MET A 7 -29.23 -5.30 -23.49
C MET A 7 -28.76 -5.31 -22.03
N LEU A 8 -29.69 -5.45 -21.08
CA LEU A 8 -29.35 -5.56 -19.65
C LEU A 8 -28.53 -6.82 -19.36
N VAL A 9 -28.86 -7.96 -19.96
CA VAL A 9 -28.08 -9.21 -19.83
C VAL A 9 -26.66 -9.02 -20.36
N PHE A 10 -26.51 -8.41 -21.54
CA PHE A 10 -25.19 -8.15 -22.10
C PHE A 10 -24.37 -7.21 -21.21
N LEU A 11 -24.99 -6.15 -20.69
CA LEU A 11 -24.36 -5.23 -19.73
C LEU A 11 -23.92 -5.97 -18.44
N GLY A 12 -24.72 -6.93 -17.98
CA GLY A 12 -24.38 -7.79 -16.85
C GLY A 12 -23.14 -8.64 -17.12
N ILE A 13 -23.07 -9.32 -18.27
CA ILE A 13 -21.90 -10.12 -18.67
C ILE A 13 -20.65 -9.24 -18.78
N ALA A 14 -20.77 -8.08 -19.41
CA ALA A 14 -19.69 -7.10 -19.52
C ALA A 14 -19.18 -6.66 -18.14
N SER A 15 -20.09 -6.39 -17.22
CA SER A 15 -19.75 -5.97 -15.86
C SER A 15 -19.00 -7.05 -15.08
N ILE A 16 -19.34 -8.34 -15.28
CA ILE A 16 -18.63 -9.47 -14.65
C ILE A 16 -17.15 -9.49 -15.09
N ILE A 17 -16.87 -9.28 -16.37
CA ILE A 17 -15.49 -9.24 -16.88
C ILE A 17 -14.69 -8.13 -16.17
N GLY A 18 -15.29 -6.95 -16.00
CA GLY A 18 -14.69 -5.82 -15.30
C GLY A 18 -14.41 -6.07 -13.81
N THR A 19 -15.15 -6.98 -13.16
CA THR A 19 -14.90 -7.35 -11.75
C THR A 19 -13.76 -8.38 -11.58
N ILE A 20 -13.53 -9.23 -12.58
CA ILE A 20 -12.49 -10.28 -12.52
C ILE A 20 -11.12 -9.67 -12.86
N LEU A 21 -11.08 -8.78 -13.85
CA LEU A 21 -9.86 -8.12 -14.29
C LEU A 21 -9.71 -6.77 -13.56
N LYS A 22 -8.64 -6.60 -12.77
CA LYS A 22 -8.29 -5.30 -12.18
C LYS A 22 -8.26 -4.24 -13.30
N GLN A 23 -9.03 -3.18 -13.15
CA GLN A 23 -9.21 -2.13 -14.16
C GLN A 23 -8.21 -0.99 -13.95
N ASN A 24 -7.80 -0.30 -15.02
CA ASN A 24 -6.96 0.90 -14.99
C ASN A 24 -5.60 0.75 -14.28
N GLU A 25 -4.98 -0.43 -14.36
CA GLU A 25 -3.58 -0.61 -13.98
C GLU A 25 -2.63 -0.11 -15.09
N PRO A 26 -1.36 0.21 -14.76
CA PRO A 26 -0.32 0.45 -15.76
C PRO A 26 -0.18 -0.72 -16.75
N TYR A 27 0.09 -0.40 -18.02
CA TYR A 27 0.17 -1.39 -19.09
C TYR A 27 1.25 -2.45 -18.85
N GLU A 28 2.35 -2.06 -18.22
CA GLU A 28 3.44 -2.96 -17.82
C GLU A 28 2.94 -4.09 -16.92
N ASN A 29 2.04 -3.78 -15.97
CA ASN A 29 1.49 -4.79 -15.06
C ASN A 29 0.68 -5.84 -15.83
N TYR A 30 -0.07 -5.42 -16.85
CA TYR A 30 -0.82 -6.35 -17.71
C TYR A 30 0.09 -7.16 -18.62
N ILE A 31 1.13 -6.55 -19.20
CA ILE A 31 2.11 -7.23 -20.06
C ILE A 31 2.86 -8.30 -19.25
N ILE A 32 3.30 -7.99 -18.04
CA ILE A 32 3.97 -8.95 -17.15
C ILE A 32 3.06 -10.14 -16.84
N LYS A 33 1.75 -9.89 -16.62
CA LYS A 33 0.81 -10.94 -16.22
C LYS A 33 0.31 -11.82 -17.37
N PHE A 34 0.07 -11.24 -18.54
CA PHE A 34 -0.59 -11.92 -19.66
C PHE A 34 0.33 -12.16 -20.87
N GLY A 35 1.50 -11.52 -20.91
CA GLY A 35 2.38 -11.50 -22.07
C GLY A 35 1.89 -10.58 -23.19
N GLN A 36 2.79 -10.29 -24.14
CA GLN A 36 2.55 -9.31 -25.22
C GLN A 36 1.34 -9.65 -26.10
N PHE A 37 1.10 -10.94 -26.37
CA PHE A 37 0.02 -11.39 -27.27
C PHE A 37 -1.37 -11.10 -26.69
N TRP A 38 -1.65 -11.61 -25.48
CA TRP A 38 -2.93 -11.42 -24.82
C TRP A 38 -3.16 -9.96 -24.44
N PHE A 39 -2.07 -9.25 -24.11
CA PHE A 39 -2.11 -7.81 -23.89
C PHE A 39 -2.73 -7.06 -25.08
N GLY A 40 -2.16 -7.21 -26.27
CA GLY A 40 -2.67 -6.51 -27.46
C GLY A 40 -4.10 -6.91 -27.84
N PHE A 41 -4.51 -8.15 -27.57
CA PHE A 41 -5.89 -8.59 -27.80
C PHE A 41 -6.90 -7.91 -26.85
N PHE A 42 -6.61 -7.93 -25.54
CA PHE A 42 -7.47 -7.31 -24.53
C PHE A 42 -7.50 -5.78 -24.62
N GLU A 43 -6.38 -5.16 -24.99
CA GLU A 43 -6.29 -3.73 -25.26
C GLU A 43 -7.23 -3.33 -26.41
N LYS A 44 -7.17 -4.03 -27.55
CA LYS A 44 -8.06 -3.76 -28.71
C LYS A 44 -9.54 -3.91 -28.37
N MET A 45 -9.88 -4.85 -27.49
CA MET A 45 -11.26 -5.05 -27.02
C MET A 45 -11.67 -4.04 -25.93
N GLY A 46 -10.73 -3.26 -25.38
CA GLY A 46 -10.98 -2.31 -24.29
C GLY A 46 -11.30 -2.97 -22.95
N LEU A 47 -10.76 -4.17 -22.68
CA LEU A 47 -11.09 -4.93 -21.45
C LEU A 47 -10.39 -4.41 -20.19
N TYR A 48 -9.30 -3.66 -20.33
CA TYR A 48 -8.59 -3.05 -19.20
C TYR A 48 -9.34 -1.85 -18.59
N ASP A 49 -10.32 -1.33 -19.32
CA ASP A 49 -11.18 -0.23 -18.90
C ASP A 49 -12.59 -0.39 -19.50
N VAL A 50 -13.27 -1.47 -19.12
CA VAL A 50 -14.58 -1.88 -19.66
C VAL A 50 -15.62 -0.79 -19.49
N TYR A 51 -15.69 -0.17 -18.31
CA TYR A 51 -16.76 0.76 -17.94
C TYR A 51 -16.74 2.07 -18.75
N HIS A 52 -15.58 2.46 -19.28
CA HIS A 52 -15.50 3.60 -20.18
C HIS A 52 -15.38 3.16 -21.65
N SER A 53 -15.23 1.87 -21.96
CA SER A 53 -15.08 1.40 -23.34
C SER A 53 -16.23 1.85 -24.25
N VAL A 54 -15.94 2.13 -25.53
CA VAL A 54 -16.92 2.67 -26.49
C VAL A 54 -18.12 1.74 -26.64
N TRP A 55 -17.89 0.43 -26.70
CA TRP A 55 -18.96 -0.56 -26.84
C TRP A 55 -19.85 -0.62 -25.60
N PHE A 56 -19.28 -0.51 -24.39
CA PHE A 56 -20.05 -0.54 -23.14
C PHE A 56 -20.95 0.70 -23.02
N LEU A 57 -20.38 1.89 -23.25
CA LEU A 57 -21.13 3.15 -23.21
C LEU A 57 -22.22 3.19 -24.29
N THR A 58 -21.96 2.61 -25.47
CA THR A 58 -22.95 2.50 -26.55
C THR A 58 -24.14 1.66 -26.11
N ILE A 59 -23.90 0.49 -25.51
CA ILE A 59 -24.96 -0.39 -25.01
C ILE A 59 -25.74 0.27 -23.89
N LEU A 60 -25.05 0.94 -22.96
CA LEU A 60 -25.66 1.68 -21.87
C LEU A 60 -26.55 2.83 -22.40
N LEU A 61 -26.09 3.58 -23.40
CA LEU A 61 -26.85 4.63 -24.05
C LEU A 61 -28.12 4.08 -24.72
N PHE A 62 -28.01 2.99 -25.50
CA PHE A 62 -29.16 2.35 -26.12
C PHE A 62 -30.17 1.82 -25.09
N LEU A 63 -29.70 1.27 -23.97
CA LEU A 63 -30.56 0.82 -22.88
C LEU A 63 -31.35 2.00 -22.28
N VAL A 64 -30.68 3.13 -22.00
CA VAL A 64 -31.32 4.35 -21.48
C VAL A 64 -32.36 4.89 -22.47
N LEU A 65 -32.02 4.99 -23.76
CA LEU A 65 -32.95 5.47 -24.78
C LEU A 65 -34.17 4.55 -24.91
N SER A 66 -33.95 3.23 -24.97
CA SER A 66 -35.03 2.25 -25.12
C SER A 66 -35.98 2.25 -23.91
N THR A 67 -35.44 2.28 -22.69
CA THR A 67 -36.23 2.30 -21.45
C THR A 67 -36.96 3.62 -21.28
N THR A 68 -36.34 4.75 -21.63
CA THR A 68 -36.97 6.08 -21.64
C THR A 68 -38.16 6.13 -22.61
N LEU A 69 -37.98 5.64 -23.86
CA LEU A 69 -39.07 5.57 -24.83
C LEU A 69 -40.22 4.67 -24.34
N CYS A 70 -39.91 3.54 -23.67
CA CYS A 70 -40.91 2.68 -23.05
C CYS A 70 -41.70 3.42 -21.96
N ILE A 71 -41.03 4.22 -21.11
CA ILE A 71 -41.68 5.03 -20.08
C ILE A 71 -42.62 6.05 -20.73
N ILE A 72 -42.12 6.83 -21.69
CA ILE A 72 -42.90 7.89 -22.35
C ILE A 72 -44.15 7.32 -23.03
N LYS A 73 -44.02 6.18 -23.72
CA LYS A 73 -45.13 5.56 -24.45
C LYS A 73 -46.19 4.95 -23.53
N ASN A 74 -45.79 4.26 -22.47
CA ASN A 74 -46.71 3.48 -21.65
C ASN A 74 -47.29 4.25 -20.46
N THR A 75 -46.56 5.22 -19.92
CA THR A 75 -46.97 5.98 -18.72
C THR A 75 -48.33 6.67 -18.91
N PRO A 76 -48.62 7.38 -20.02
CA PRO A 76 -49.92 8.04 -20.19
C PRO A 76 -51.09 7.07 -20.18
N THR A 77 -50.95 5.92 -20.84
CA THR A 77 -51.99 4.87 -20.87
C THR A 77 -52.20 4.27 -19.48
N ILE A 78 -51.11 3.95 -18.78
CA ILE A 78 -51.17 3.42 -17.41
C ILE A 78 -51.84 4.43 -16.47
N LEU A 79 -51.53 5.72 -16.58
CA LEU A 79 -52.13 6.80 -15.80
C LEU A 79 -53.63 6.97 -16.10
N LYS A 80 -54.04 6.94 -17.37
CA LYS A 80 -55.45 7.00 -17.77
C LYS A 80 -56.26 5.82 -17.23
N ASP A 81 -55.70 4.61 -17.21
CA ASP A 81 -56.34 3.41 -16.67
C ASP A 81 -56.65 3.48 -15.16
N PHE A 82 -56.00 4.38 -14.40
CA PHE A 82 -56.33 4.59 -13.00
C PHE A 82 -57.71 5.23 -12.82
N SER A 83 -58.11 6.09 -13.75
CA SER A 83 -59.37 6.84 -13.73
C SER A 83 -60.50 6.16 -14.51
N VAL A 84 -60.19 5.23 -15.43
CA VAL A 84 -61.21 4.56 -16.25
C VAL A 84 -61.93 3.47 -15.44
N PHE A 85 -63.27 3.54 -15.45
CA PHE A 85 -64.18 2.49 -15.01
C PHE A 85 -64.79 1.84 -16.26
N LYS A 86 -64.80 0.51 -16.33
CA LYS A 86 -65.37 -0.25 -17.47
C LYS A 86 -66.89 -0.24 -17.42
N ASP A 87 -67.49 0.86 -17.84
CA ASP A 87 -68.93 1.13 -17.74
C ASP A 87 -69.76 0.69 -18.96
N SER A 88 -69.16 -0.11 -19.84
CA SER A 88 -69.78 -0.73 -21.02
C SER A 88 -69.98 -2.25 -20.87
N LEU A 89 -69.89 -2.79 -19.65
CA LEU A 89 -70.02 -4.23 -19.42
C LEU A 89 -71.49 -4.67 -19.47
N GLU A 90 -71.79 -5.64 -20.33
CA GLU A 90 -73.10 -6.27 -20.44
C GLU A 90 -73.23 -7.52 -19.55
N GLU A 91 -74.45 -7.92 -19.21
CA GLU A 91 -74.71 -9.11 -18.38
C GLU A 91 -74.04 -10.36 -18.97
N LYS A 92 -74.17 -10.55 -20.29
CA LYS A 92 -73.52 -11.65 -21.02
C LYS A 92 -71.99 -11.66 -20.84
N SER A 93 -71.35 -10.49 -20.76
CA SER A 93 -69.91 -10.37 -20.51
C SER A 93 -69.53 -10.63 -19.05
N LEU A 94 -70.40 -10.32 -18.09
CA LEU A 94 -70.18 -10.63 -16.68
C LEU A 94 -70.25 -12.14 -16.43
N LEU A 95 -71.17 -12.83 -17.10
CA LEU A 95 -71.34 -14.29 -17.02
C LEU A 95 -70.17 -15.07 -17.66
N SER A 96 -69.40 -14.44 -18.56
CA SER A 96 -68.23 -15.08 -19.17
C SER A 96 -66.95 -14.96 -18.35
N PHE A 97 -66.95 -14.18 -17.26
CA PHE A 97 -65.78 -14.11 -16.38
C PHE A 97 -65.60 -15.41 -15.57
N THR A 98 -64.35 -15.87 -15.46
CA THR A 98 -64.01 -17.08 -14.70
C THR A 98 -64.44 -17.03 -13.23
N HIS A 99 -64.42 -15.84 -12.64
CA HIS A 99 -64.89 -15.59 -11.28
C HIS A 99 -66.18 -14.78 -11.34
N HIS A 100 -67.31 -15.48 -11.42
CA HIS A 100 -68.63 -14.88 -11.33
C HIS A 100 -69.51 -15.69 -10.36
N PHE A 101 -70.50 -15.03 -9.77
CA PHE A 101 -71.49 -15.69 -8.92
C PHE A 101 -72.85 -15.07 -9.18
N VAL A 102 -73.83 -15.91 -9.52
CA VAL A 102 -75.19 -15.46 -9.85
C VAL A 102 -76.13 -15.91 -8.74
N ILE A 103 -76.85 -14.95 -8.15
CA ILE A 103 -77.85 -15.20 -7.12
C ILE A 103 -79.22 -14.90 -7.70
N LYS A 104 -80.09 -15.89 -7.77
CA LYS A 104 -81.50 -15.70 -8.12
C LYS A 104 -82.26 -15.17 -6.90
N ASN A 105 -82.54 -13.86 -6.86
CA ASN A 105 -83.28 -13.22 -5.78
C ASN A 105 -84.65 -12.74 -6.27
N LYS A 106 -85.72 -13.05 -5.53
CA LYS A 106 -87.10 -12.60 -5.83
C LYS A 106 -87.53 -11.34 -5.05
N LYS A 107 -86.69 -10.84 -4.14
CA LYS A 107 -86.94 -9.63 -3.33
C LYS A 107 -86.29 -8.41 -3.96
N THR A 108 -86.85 -7.22 -3.73
CA THR A 108 -86.24 -5.94 -4.11
C THR A 108 -84.88 -5.77 -3.42
N ILE A 109 -83.84 -5.51 -4.22
CA ILE A 109 -82.48 -5.32 -3.73
C ILE A 109 -82.29 -3.87 -3.32
N ASN A 110 -81.86 -3.64 -2.07
CA ASN A 110 -81.48 -2.31 -1.62
C ASN A 110 -80.03 -2.00 -2.06
N THR A 111 -79.89 -1.24 -3.14
CA THR A 111 -78.59 -0.84 -3.70
C THR A 111 -77.78 0.04 -2.75
N SER A 112 -78.43 0.84 -1.89
CA SER A 112 -77.73 1.75 -0.97
C SER A 112 -76.88 0.99 0.05
N LYS A 113 -77.39 -0.12 0.60
CA LYS A 113 -76.66 -0.97 1.55
C LYS A 113 -75.41 -1.61 0.90
N ILE A 114 -75.49 -1.96 -0.38
CA ILE A 114 -74.36 -2.52 -1.14
C ILE A 114 -73.30 -1.44 -1.35
N LEU A 115 -73.70 -0.23 -1.75
CA LEU A 115 -72.79 0.90 -1.92
C LEU A 115 -72.11 1.28 -0.60
N ASP A 116 -72.85 1.29 0.51
CA ASP A 116 -72.31 1.60 1.83
C ASP A 116 -71.29 0.56 2.30
N TYR A 117 -71.58 -0.73 2.11
CA TYR A 117 -70.62 -1.80 2.40
C TYR A 117 -69.34 -1.66 1.57
N LEU A 118 -69.46 -1.40 0.26
CA LEU A 118 -68.30 -1.22 -0.63
C LEU A 118 -67.48 0.03 -0.25
N LYS A 119 -68.14 1.11 0.18
CA LYS A 119 -67.47 2.33 0.69
C LYS A 119 -66.69 2.04 1.97
N GLN A 120 -67.31 1.36 2.93
CA GLN A 120 -66.66 0.94 4.18
C GLN A 120 -65.45 0.03 3.91
N ALA A 121 -65.56 -0.86 2.92
CA ALA A 121 -64.46 -1.70 2.47
C ALA A 121 -63.38 -0.96 1.63
N LYS A 122 -63.50 0.37 1.48
CA LYS A 122 -62.57 1.28 0.79
C LYS A 122 -62.42 1.01 -0.71
N PHE A 123 -63.49 0.60 -1.38
CA PHE A 123 -63.49 0.53 -2.84
C PHE A 123 -63.77 1.90 -3.46
N LYS A 124 -63.17 2.17 -4.63
CA LYS A 124 -63.64 3.25 -5.52
C LYS A 124 -64.82 2.70 -6.32
N ILE A 125 -65.97 3.38 -6.26
CA ILE A 125 -67.24 2.87 -6.78
C ILE A 125 -67.78 3.79 -7.86
N LYS A 126 -68.36 3.22 -8.91
CA LYS A 126 -69.15 3.92 -9.93
C LYS A 126 -70.44 3.12 -10.19
N GLU A 127 -71.58 3.81 -10.20
CA GLU A 127 -72.88 3.25 -10.53
C GLU A 127 -73.33 3.77 -11.89
N LYS A 128 -73.99 2.91 -12.68
CA LYS A 128 -74.58 3.28 -13.97
C LYS A 128 -75.89 2.52 -14.18
N SER A 129 -76.98 3.25 -14.33
CA SER A 129 -78.26 2.72 -14.79
C SER A 129 -78.22 2.52 -16.30
N LYS A 130 -78.68 1.36 -16.77
CA LYS A 130 -78.79 1.03 -18.19
C LYS A 130 -80.19 1.29 -18.72
N GLU A 131 -80.32 1.45 -20.03
CA GLU A 131 -81.59 1.72 -20.72
C GLU A 131 -82.62 0.59 -20.56
N ASN A 132 -82.16 -0.65 -20.34
CA ASN A 132 -83.00 -1.82 -20.09
C ASN A 132 -83.51 -1.92 -18.63
N GLY A 133 -83.19 -0.94 -17.78
CA GLY A 133 -83.59 -0.92 -16.36
C GLY A 133 -82.59 -1.57 -15.40
N ASP A 134 -81.51 -2.17 -15.91
CA ASP A 134 -80.47 -2.79 -15.06
C ASP A 134 -79.57 -1.75 -14.38
N ILE A 135 -79.01 -2.11 -13.24
CA ILE A 135 -78.04 -1.30 -12.50
C ILE A 135 -76.68 -2.00 -12.50
N LEU A 136 -75.67 -1.34 -13.06
CA LEU A 136 -74.28 -1.79 -13.03
C LEU A 136 -73.51 -1.06 -11.92
N ILE A 137 -73.02 -1.81 -10.93
CA ILE A 137 -72.14 -1.29 -9.87
C ILE A 137 -70.72 -1.81 -10.11
N ILE A 138 -69.76 -0.90 -10.27
CA ILE A 138 -68.34 -1.22 -10.46
C ILE A 138 -67.58 -0.78 -9.22
N ALA A 139 -66.90 -1.71 -8.57
CA ALA A 139 -66.05 -1.44 -7.41
C ALA A 139 -64.60 -1.87 -7.68
N LYS A 140 -63.64 -0.95 -7.51
CA LYS A 140 -62.21 -1.17 -7.80
C LYS A 140 -61.34 -0.84 -6.59
N LYS A 141 -60.35 -1.69 -6.30
CA LYS A 141 -59.34 -1.50 -5.24
C LYS A 141 -58.00 -2.06 -5.71
N GLY A 142 -56.89 -1.46 -5.28
CA GLY A 142 -55.54 -2.00 -5.53
C GLY A 142 -54.81 -1.56 -6.81
N ASN A 143 -55.15 -0.42 -7.41
CA ASN A 143 -54.58 -0.02 -8.72
C ASN A 143 -53.08 0.33 -8.69
N TYR A 144 -52.51 0.62 -7.52
CA TYR A 144 -51.12 1.13 -7.40
C TYR A 144 -50.04 0.14 -7.84
N GLN A 145 -50.35 -1.15 -8.00
CA GLN A 145 -49.42 -2.16 -8.50
C GLN A 145 -48.79 -1.78 -9.86
N ARG A 146 -49.53 -1.02 -10.69
CA ARG A 146 -49.05 -0.57 -12.00
C ARG A 146 -47.99 0.55 -11.93
N LEU A 147 -47.86 1.24 -10.79
CA LEU A 147 -46.79 2.21 -10.59
C LEU A 147 -45.42 1.53 -10.47
N GLY A 148 -45.37 0.28 -10.03
CA GLY A 148 -44.12 -0.48 -9.92
C GLY A 148 -43.36 -0.54 -11.25
N TYR A 149 -44.08 -0.77 -12.37
CA TYR A 149 -43.50 -0.73 -13.71
C TYR A 149 -42.78 0.61 -14.00
N ILE A 150 -43.45 1.73 -13.74
CA ILE A 150 -42.94 3.08 -14.00
C ILE A 150 -41.72 3.35 -13.11
N LEU A 151 -41.84 3.10 -11.80
CA LEU A 151 -40.78 3.36 -10.83
C LEU A 151 -39.53 2.52 -11.10
N THR A 152 -39.67 1.24 -11.42
CA THR A 152 -38.52 0.38 -11.76
C THR A 152 -37.80 0.87 -13.01
N HIS A 153 -38.53 1.24 -14.07
CA HIS A 153 -37.88 1.72 -15.30
C HIS A 153 -37.21 3.08 -15.09
N ILE A 154 -37.85 3.99 -14.35
CA ILE A 154 -37.23 5.26 -13.98
C ILE A 154 -35.96 5.02 -13.17
N GLY A 155 -35.99 4.09 -12.20
CA GLY A 155 -34.80 3.70 -11.43
C GLY A 155 -33.65 3.23 -12.30
N VAL A 156 -33.92 2.34 -13.27
CA VAL A 156 -32.90 1.88 -14.23
C VAL A 156 -32.36 3.04 -15.05
N VAL A 157 -33.22 3.90 -15.59
CA VAL A 157 -32.80 5.08 -16.37
C VAL A 157 -31.89 5.99 -15.54
N VAL A 158 -32.27 6.30 -14.30
CA VAL A 158 -31.49 7.17 -13.40
C VAL A 158 -30.12 6.57 -13.10
N ILE A 159 -30.06 5.28 -12.75
CA ILE A 159 -28.80 4.58 -12.46
C ILE A 159 -27.90 4.56 -13.70
N CYS A 160 -28.44 4.18 -14.85
CA CYS A 160 -27.68 4.10 -16.10
C CYS A 160 -27.23 5.49 -16.59
N LEU A 161 -28.03 6.53 -16.39
CA LEU A 161 -27.65 7.91 -16.70
C LEU A 161 -26.48 8.36 -15.81
N GLY A 162 -26.50 8.01 -14.52
CA GLY A 162 -25.36 8.21 -13.62
C GLY A 162 -24.10 7.51 -14.14
N GLY A 163 -24.21 6.27 -14.59
CA GLY A 163 -23.09 5.55 -15.22
C GLY A 163 -22.56 6.19 -16.51
N LEU A 164 -23.44 6.76 -17.35
CA LEU A 164 -23.03 7.51 -18.55
C LEU A 164 -22.29 8.82 -18.20
N LEU A 165 -22.72 9.50 -17.13
CA LEU A 165 -22.06 10.71 -16.64
C LEU A 165 -20.70 10.41 -15.99
N ASP A 166 -20.58 9.31 -15.25
CA ASP A 166 -19.30 8.84 -14.67
C ASP A 166 -18.33 8.37 -15.76
N GLY A 167 -18.85 7.74 -16.82
CA GLY A 167 -18.10 7.08 -17.89
C GLY A 167 -17.32 7.99 -18.87
N ASN A 168 -17.10 9.27 -18.56
CA ASN A 168 -16.25 10.20 -19.32
C ASN A 168 -16.52 10.23 -20.83
N LEU A 169 -17.79 10.08 -21.24
CA LEU A 169 -18.20 10.03 -22.65
C LEU A 169 -17.72 11.25 -23.44
N ILE A 170 -17.79 12.44 -22.83
CA ILE A 170 -17.36 13.71 -23.42
C ILE A 170 -15.86 13.68 -23.72
N PHE A 171 -15.05 13.25 -22.76
CA PHE A 171 -13.61 13.13 -22.93
C PHE A 171 -13.27 12.13 -24.04
N LYS A 172 -13.91 10.96 -24.10
CA LYS A 172 -13.65 9.98 -25.18
C LYS A 172 -14.00 10.51 -26.55
N ALA A 173 -15.10 11.26 -26.67
CA ALA A 173 -15.40 11.96 -27.92
C ALA A 173 -14.27 12.94 -28.28
N GLN A 174 -13.81 13.74 -27.31
CA GLN A 174 -12.68 14.67 -27.52
C GLN A 174 -11.37 13.96 -27.89
N GLU A 175 -11.08 12.79 -27.31
CA GLU A 175 -9.92 11.95 -27.65
C GLU A 175 -10.02 11.44 -29.10
N ILE A 176 -11.18 10.91 -29.50
CA ILE A 176 -11.41 10.38 -30.86
C ILE A 176 -11.30 11.47 -31.92
N PHE A 177 -11.83 12.67 -31.64
CA PHE A 177 -11.73 13.82 -32.54
C PHE A 177 -10.36 14.52 -32.47
N GLY A 178 -9.43 14.07 -31.62
CA GLY A 178 -8.08 14.64 -31.49
C GLY A 178 -8.01 15.98 -30.75
N TYR A 179 -9.09 16.42 -30.10
CA TYR A 179 -9.10 17.62 -29.28
C TYR A 179 -8.37 17.45 -27.94
N LYS A 180 -8.27 16.21 -27.45
CA LYS A 180 -7.50 15.85 -26.27
C LYS A 180 -6.58 14.67 -26.56
N LYS A 181 -5.40 14.67 -25.95
CA LYS A 181 -4.38 13.62 -26.14
C LYS A 181 -3.79 13.24 -24.78
N ILE A 182 -3.63 11.94 -24.55
CA ILE A 182 -2.95 11.41 -23.37
C ILE A 182 -1.46 11.75 -23.47
N GLU A 183 -0.91 12.29 -22.38
CA GLU A 183 0.53 12.55 -22.25
C GLU A 183 1.22 11.30 -21.71
N THR A 184 2.34 10.93 -22.32
CA THR A 184 3.16 9.77 -21.91
C THR A 184 4.55 10.18 -21.45
N LEU A 185 4.94 11.43 -21.67
CA LEU A 185 6.21 11.96 -21.21
C LEU A 185 6.13 12.35 -19.73
N ASP A 186 7.15 11.96 -18.97
CA ASP A 186 7.34 12.40 -17.59
C ASP A 186 7.91 13.84 -17.59
N ILE A 187 7.01 14.82 -17.59
CA ILE A 187 7.34 16.24 -17.61
C ILE A 187 6.64 16.96 -16.46
N PRO A 188 7.23 18.05 -15.92
CA PRO A 188 6.58 18.85 -14.89
C PRO A 188 5.19 19.33 -15.35
N ALA A 189 4.22 19.36 -14.43
CA ALA A 189 2.84 19.75 -14.75
C ALA A 189 2.73 21.11 -15.46
N SER A 190 3.64 22.05 -15.18
CA SER A 190 3.68 23.37 -15.82
C SER A 190 4.09 23.34 -17.30
N LYS A 191 4.69 22.24 -17.76
CA LYS A 191 5.13 22.02 -19.16
C LYS A 191 4.18 21.12 -19.94
N VAL A 192 3.18 20.54 -19.29
CA VAL A 192 2.18 19.68 -19.95
C VAL A 192 1.33 20.54 -20.89
N PRO A 193 1.21 20.17 -22.18
CA PRO A 193 0.49 20.96 -23.16
C PRO A 193 -1.02 20.97 -22.90
N GLU A 194 -1.71 22.05 -23.30
CA GLU A 194 -3.17 22.23 -23.12
C GLU A 194 -4.04 21.11 -23.71
N VAL A 195 -3.56 20.43 -24.75
CA VAL A 195 -4.22 19.26 -25.34
C VAL A 195 -4.27 18.07 -24.37
N SER A 196 -3.41 18.04 -23.36
CA SER A 196 -3.32 17.01 -22.32
C SER A 196 -3.79 17.51 -20.95
N ARG A 197 -4.34 18.73 -20.88
CA ARG A 197 -4.98 19.28 -19.69
C ARG A 197 -6.50 19.18 -19.77
N LEU A 198 -7.16 18.89 -18.67
CA LEU A 198 -8.61 18.93 -18.50
C LEU A 198 -8.96 20.17 -17.68
N GLY A 199 -9.91 20.95 -18.19
CA GLY A 199 -10.36 22.17 -17.51
C GLY A 199 -11.27 21.88 -16.33
N ILE A 200 -11.55 22.92 -15.54
CA ILE A 200 -12.38 22.89 -14.33
C ILE A 200 -13.83 22.41 -14.62
N GLY A 201 -14.33 22.63 -15.84
CA GLY A 201 -15.68 22.22 -16.25
C GLY A 201 -15.86 20.71 -16.46
N ASN A 202 -14.83 19.89 -16.22
CA ASN A 202 -14.93 18.44 -16.31
C ASN A 202 -15.77 17.88 -15.16
N THR A 203 -16.90 17.26 -15.47
CA THR A 203 -17.92 16.86 -14.48
C THR A 203 -17.63 15.56 -13.76
N SER A 204 -16.72 14.74 -14.28
CA SER A 204 -16.32 13.47 -13.66
C SER A 204 -14.83 13.25 -13.87
N PHE A 205 -14.10 13.01 -12.78
CA PHE A 205 -12.72 12.56 -12.84
C PHE A 205 -12.34 11.82 -11.56
N ARG A 206 -11.34 10.95 -11.69
CA ARG A 206 -10.61 10.35 -10.57
C ARG A 206 -9.15 10.66 -10.79
N ALA A 207 -8.61 11.54 -9.97
CA ALA A 207 -7.25 12.04 -10.10
C ALA A 207 -6.49 11.87 -8.79
N ASN A 208 -5.18 11.74 -8.88
CA ASN A 208 -4.27 11.70 -7.74
C ASN A 208 -3.39 12.94 -7.74
N MET A 209 -3.09 13.45 -6.55
CA MET A 209 -2.18 14.56 -6.34
C MET A 209 -1.27 14.20 -5.18
N THR A 210 0.04 14.33 -5.40
CA THR A 210 1.05 14.06 -4.37
C THR A 210 1.53 15.38 -3.81
N LEU A 211 1.28 15.63 -2.53
CA LEU A 211 1.74 16.83 -1.82
C LEU A 211 2.72 16.44 -0.73
N ALA A 212 3.85 17.14 -0.66
CA ALA A 212 4.70 17.12 0.52
C ALA A 212 4.14 18.08 1.58
N GLU A 213 4.46 17.85 2.85
CA GLU A 213 4.09 18.76 3.92
C GLU A 213 4.66 20.16 3.67
N GLY A 214 3.82 21.19 3.80
CA GLY A 214 4.10 22.57 3.46
C GLY A 214 4.02 22.89 1.97
N SER A 215 3.84 21.91 1.08
CA SER A 215 3.65 22.16 -0.35
C SER A 215 2.18 22.30 -0.72
N SER A 216 1.96 22.91 -1.87
CA SER A 216 0.62 23.17 -2.37
C SER A 216 0.56 23.04 -3.88
N ASP A 217 -0.58 22.57 -4.39
CA ASP A 217 -0.83 22.46 -5.82
C ASP A 217 -2.31 22.71 -6.15
N ASN A 218 -2.60 23.03 -7.39
CA ASN A 218 -3.95 23.18 -7.95
C ASN A 218 -4.19 22.26 -9.14
N VAL A 219 -3.28 21.31 -9.39
CA VAL A 219 -3.44 20.30 -10.42
C VAL A 219 -3.46 18.90 -9.83
N ALA A 220 -4.22 18.01 -10.47
CA ALA A 220 -4.24 16.59 -10.15
C ALA A 220 -4.06 15.76 -11.42
N PHE A 221 -3.54 14.54 -11.30
CA PHE A 221 -3.22 13.67 -12.42
C PHE A 221 -4.25 12.56 -12.57
N VAL A 222 -4.93 12.51 -13.71
CA VAL A 222 -5.83 11.42 -14.11
C VAL A 222 -4.99 10.39 -14.87
N ARG A 223 -4.77 9.21 -14.29
CA ARG A 223 -4.05 8.12 -14.96
C ARG A 223 -4.94 7.44 -15.98
N ILE A 224 -4.47 7.31 -17.21
CA ILE A 224 -5.22 6.70 -18.31
C ILE A 224 -4.25 5.91 -19.18
N LYS A 225 -4.50 4.60 -19.36
CA LYS A 225 -3.64 3.70 -20.17
C LYS A 225 -2.19 3.68 -19.64
N ASP A 226 -1.23 3.99 -20.50
CA ASP A 226 0.21 4.13 -20.25
C ASP A 226 0.63 5.58 -19.94
N GLY A 227 -0.33 6.50 -19.81
CA GLY A 227 -0.05 7.91 -19.61
C GLY A 227 -0.99 8.59 -18.62
N TYR A 228 -1.10 9.91 -18.76
CA TYR A 228 -1.91 10.73 -17.88
C TYR A 228 -2.50 11.97 -18.58
N LEU A 229 -3.46 12.57 -17.90
CA LEU A 229 -3.96 13.91 -18.16
C LEU A 229 -3.84 14.75 -16.88
N VAL A 230 -3.64 16.05 -17.05
CA VAL A 230 -3.61 16.99 -15.93
C VAL A 230 -4.99 17.60 -15.76
N GLN A 231 -5.64 17.39 -14.63
CA GLN A 231 -6.89 18.04 -14.25
C GLN A 231 -6.62 19.30 -13.45
N ASP A 232 -7.01 20.45 -13.98
CA ASP A 232 -6.95 21.72 -13.26
C ASP A 232 -8.09 21.82 -12.23
N LEU A 233 -7.78 22.29 -11.03
CA LEU A 233 -8.73 22.50 -9.94
C LEU A 233 -9.06 24.00 -9.78
N PRO A 234 -10.30 24.35 -9.38
CA PRO A 234 -10.69 25.74 -9.17
C PRO A 234 -10.11 26.38 -7.89
N PHE A 235 -9.37 25.61 -7.10
CA PHE A 235 -8.76 26.04 -5.84
C PHE A 235 -7.42 25.33 -5.66
N LYS A 236 -6.59 25.87 -4.78
CA LYS A 236 -5.29 25.31 -4.42
C LYS A 236 -5.42 24.51 -3.11
N ILE A 237 -4.83 23.32 -3.09
CA ILE A 237 -4.79 22.45 -1.91
C ILE A 237 -3.37 22.49 -1.35
N THR A 238 -3.25 22.80 -0.06
CA THR A 238 -1.99 22.76 0.69
C THR A 238 -2.05 21.66 1.72
N LEU A 239 -1.04 20.81 1.78
CA LEU A 239 -0.89 19.85 2.88
C LEU A 239 -0.09 20.54 3.99
N LYS A 240 -0.74 20.83 5.11
CA LYS A 240 -0.07 21.49 6.25
C LYS A 240 0.69 20.50 7.12
N ASP A 241 0.06 19.38 7.45
CA ASP A 241 0.60 18.34 8.33
C ASP A 241 -0.04 17.00 7.97
N PHE A 242 0.75 15.94 7.98
CA PHE A 242 0.29 14.57 7.90
C PHE A 242 0.72 13.82 9.16
N ARG A 243 -0.25 13.22 9.86
CA ARG A 243 0.03 12.49 11.09
C ARG A 243 -0.63 11.13 11.09
N ILE A 244 0.09 10.18 11.69
CA ILE A 244 -0.40 8.85 11.98
C ILE A 244 -0.60 8.78 13.49
N ASN A 245 -1.85 8.74 13.93
CA ASN A 245 -2.17 8.48 15.32
C ASN A 245 -2.01 6.99 15.56
N HIS A 246 -1.37 6.60 16.66
CA HIS A 246 -1.15 5.20 17.00
C HIS A 246 -1.90 4.84 18.30
N TYR A 247 -2.26 3.58 18.44
CA TYR A 247 -2.67 3.03 19.73
C TYR A 247 -1.47 2.94 20.68
N SER A 248 -1.71 2.73 21.97
CA SER A 248 -0.64 2.49 22.96
C SER A 248 0.22 1.26 22.63
N THR A 249 -0.28 0.35 21.78
CA THR A 249 0.45 -0.81 21.24
C THR A 249 1.40 -0.45 20.10
N GLY A 250 1.40 0.79 19.61
CA GLY A 250 2.18 1.21 18.45
C GLY A 250 1.54 0.90 17.10
N MET A 251 0.36 0.27 17.04
CA MET A 251 -0.36 0.06 15.78
C MET A 251 -1.00 1.37 15.27
N PRO A 252 -0.97 1.67 13.96
CA PRO A 252 -1.69 2.81 13.39
C PRO A 252 -3.19 2.76 13.70
N LYS A 253 -3.74 3.87 14.19
CA LYS A 253 -5.15 4.09 14.53
C LYS A 253 -5.86 4.91 13.46
N SER A 254 -5.25 6.00 13.02
CA SER A 254 -5.78 6.86 11.96
C SER A 254 -4.64 7.52 11.20
N PHE A 255 -4.86 7.76 9.91
CA PHE A 255 -4.02 8.57 9.04
C PHE A 255 -4.80 9.85 8.76
N GLU A 256 -4.24 10.98 9.15
CA GLU A 256 -4.90 12.29 9.11
C GLU A 256 -4.07 13.28 8.31
N SER A 257 -4.73 14.04 7.46
CA SER A 257 -4.12 15.12 6.67
C SER A 257 -4.81 16.43 7.00
N ASP A 258 -4.06 17.40 7.49
CA ASP A 258 -4.55 18.77 7.67
C ASP A 258 -4.37 19.52 6.37
N LEU A 259 -5.48 19.83 5.71
CA LEU A 259 -5.52 20.53 4.44
C LEU A 259 -5.90 21.99 4.64
N VAL A 260 -5.27 22.86 3.85
CA VAL A 260 -5.69 24.25 3.68
C VAL A 260 -6.10 24.44 2.22
N ILE A 261 -7.35 24.84 2.02
CA ILE A 261 -7.93 25.10 0.71
C ILE A 261 -7.97 26.61 0.50
N SER A 262 -7.23 27.07 -0.51
CA SER A 262 -7.18 28.46 -0.93
C SER A 262 -7.97 28.61 -2.22
N ASP A 263 -9.16 29.20 -2.12
CA ASP A 263 -10.03 29.50 -3.25
C ASP A 263 -9.91 30.98 -3.62
N PRO A 264 -9.59 31.34 -4.88
CA PRO A 264 -9.50 32.74 -5.30
C PRO A 264 -10.78 33.57 -5.08
N GLU A 265 -11.95 32.92 -4.98
CA GLU A 265 -13.24 33.57 -4.73
C GLU A 265 -13.49 33.85 -3.24
N LEU A 266 -12.71 33.27 -2.34
CA LEU A 266 -12.85 33.45 -0.89
C LEU A 266 -11.77 34.39 -0.34
N SER A 267 -12.18 35.24 0.61
CA SER A 267 -11.26 36.12 1.32
C SER A 267 -10.44 35.41 2.41
N GLN A 268 -10.82 34.19 2.79
CA GLN A 268 -10.16 33.40 3.83
C GLN A 268 -10.05 31.94 3.40
N ASP A 269 -8.90 31.33 3.74
CA ASP A 269 -8.64 29.92 3.49
C ASP A 269 -9.52 29.02 4.37
N ILE A 270 -9.91 27.86 3.82
CA ILE A 270 -10.64 26.83 4.56
C ILE A 270 -9.64 25.81 5.07
N THR A 271 -9.56 25.65 6.40
CA THR A 271 -8.74 24.58 7.00
C THR A 271 -9.63 23.39 7.34
N LYS A 272 -9.22 22.18 6.92
CA LYS A 272 -9.94 20.94 7.21
C LYS A 272 -9.00 19.77 7.39
N THR A 273 -9.22 18.99 8.45
CA THR A 273 -8.60 17.66 8.62
C THR A 273 -9.45 16.62 7.90
N ILE A 274 -8.81 15.81 7.05
CA ILE A 274 -9.39 14.61 6.46
C ILE A 274 -8.70 13.35 7.02
N SER A 275 -9.37 12.21 6.93
CA SER A 275 -8.79 10.91 7.28
C SER A 275 -9.30 9.81 6.36
N VAL A 276 -8.71 8.61 6.44
CA VAL A 276 -9.16 7.43 5.67
C VAL A 276 -10.68 7.26 5.82
N ASN A 277 -11.38 7.12 4.70
CA ASN A 277 -12.85 7.01 4.60
C ASN A 277 -13.66 8.25 5.05
N HIS A 278 -13.01 9.34 5.42
CA HIS A 278 -13.66 10.60 5.81
C HIS A 278 -13.15 11.76 4.92
N PRO A 279 -13.65 11.86 3.67
CA PRO A 279 -13.23 12.88 2.74
C PRO A 279 -13.75 14.27 3.10
N PHE A 280 -13.13 15.29 2.53
CA PHE A 280 -13.67 16.65 2.48
C PHE A 280 -14.18 16.96 1.08
N THR A 281 -15.43 17.42 0.97
CA THR A 281 -16.02 17.79 -0.32
C THR A 281 -16.14 19.30 -0.42
N TYR A 282 -15.57 19.86 -1.49
CA TYR A 282 -15.62 21.30 -1.79
C TYR A 282 -15.80 21.53 -3.29
N LYS A 283 -16.73 22.44 -3.67
CA LYS A 283 -17.14 22.70 -5.07
C LYS A 283 -17.41 21.43 -5.90
N GLY A 284 -18.03 20.42 -5.27
CA GLY A 284 -18.35 19.13 -5.92
C GLY A 284 -17.18 18.15 -6.05
N ILE A 285 -15.97 18.53 -5.61
CA ILE A 285 -14.77 17.69 -5.63
C ILE A 285 -14.58 17.08 -4.24
N ALA A 286 -14.55 15.76 -4.15
CA ALA A 286 -14.28 15.04 -2.91
C ALA A 286 -12.78 14.70 -2.81
N ILE A 287 -12.14 15.15 -1.74
CA ILE A 287 -10.71 14.99 -1.49
C ILE A 287 -10.53 13.87 -0.45
N TYR A 288 -9.84 12.80 -0.85
CA TYR A 288 -9.56 11.63 -0.03
C TYR A 288 -8.08 11.54 0.32
N GLN A 289 -7.77 11.05 1.51
CA GLN A 289 -6.44 10.52 1.80
C GLN A 289 -6.41 9.09 1.27
N SER A 290 -5.70 8.87 0.16
CA SER A 290 -5.64 7.58 -0.53
C SER A 290 -4.33 6.83 -0.30
N ASP A 291 -3.22 7.55 -0.15
CA ASP A 291 -1.89 6.98 0.04
C ASP A 291 -1.00 7.92 0.88
N PHE A 292 0.15 7.42 1.34
CA PHE A 292 1.21 8.20 1.95
C PHE A 292 2.57 7.57 1.66
N GLN A 293 3.58 8.41 1.50
CA GLN A 293 4.97 8.01 1.39
C GLN A 293 5.84 9.10 2.00
N ASP A 294 7.11 8.79 2.25
CA ASP A 294 8.05 9.82 2.69
C ASP A 294 8.15 10.93 1.63
N GLY A 295 7.80 12.16 1.97
CA GLY A 295 7.83 13.32 1.07
C GLY A 295 9.24 13.89 0.84
N GLY A 296 10.25 13.17 1.32
CA GLY A 296 11.63 13.57 1.31
C GLY A 296 12.10 14.15 2.64
N THR A 297 12.13 13.30 3.66
CA THR A 297 12.76 13.57 4.95
C THR A 297 14.23 13.92 4.74
N LYS A 298 14.67 15.00 5.38
CA LYS A 298 16.09 15.38 5.42
C LYS A 298 16.83 14.47 6.40
N LEU A 299 17.96 13.96 5.96
CA LEU A 299 18.80 13.01 6.68
C LEU A 299 20.15 13.67 7.01
N ASP A 300 20.58 13.51 8.25
CA ASP A 300 21.93 13.80 8.74
C ASP A 300 22.51 12.48 9.28
N ILE A 301 23.33 11.82 8.46
CA ILE A 301 23.81 10.46 8.70
C ILE A 301 25.31 10.46 8.96
N LYS A 302 25.73 9.70 9.99
CA LYS A 302 27.14 9.39 10.25
C LYS A 302 27.48 8.02 9.67
N LEU A 303 28.11 8.01 8.50
CA LEU A 303 28.61 6.80 7.86
C LEU A 303 29.86 6.30 8.61
N ARG A 304 29.88 5.01 8.95
CA ARG A 304 31.04 4.34 9.56
C ARG A 304 31.46 3.17 8.72
N SER A 305 32.77 3.08 8.45
CA SER A 305 33.32 1.93 7.76
C SER A 305 33.47 0.76 8.73
N LEU A 306 33.01 -0.40 8.29
CA LEU A 306 33.16 -1.66 8.99
C LEU A 306 34.58 -2.24 8.76
N PHE A 307 35.11 -2.13 7.54
CA PHE A 307 36.42 -2.69 7.22
C PHE A 307 37.60 -1.76 7.47
N ASN A 308 37.42 -0.44 7.36
CA ASN A 308 38.50 0.54 7.49
C ASN A 308 38.44 1.28 8.84
N SER A 309 39.60 1.45 9.48
CA SER A 309 39.76 2.28 10.68
C SER A 309 39.82 3.76 10.28
N GLY A 310 38.65 4.36 10.07
CA GLY A 310 38.50 5.75 9.66
C GLY A 310 37.53 6.52 10.57
N THR A 311 37.66 7.84 10.61
CA THR A 311 36.69 8.70 11.30
C THR A 311 35.33 8.61 10.61
N PRO A 312 34.21 8.64 11.35
CA PRO A 312 32.88 8.69 10.75
C PRO A 312 32.75 9.85 9.77
N GLN A 313 32.16 9.58 8.61
CA GLN A 313 31.91 10.60 7.60
C GLN A 313 30.47 11.08 7.70
N LYS A 314 30.27 12.40 7.72
CA LYS A 314 28.93 12.99 7.68
C LYS A 314 28.39 12.96 6.25
N ILE A 315 27.14 12.54 6.10
CA ILE A 315 26.40 12.56 4.85
C ILE A 315 25.08 13.27 5.11
N GLU A 316 24.82 14.32 4.35
CA GLU A 316 23.54 15.02 4.33
C GLU A 316 22.83 14.68 3.02
N GLY A 317 21.52 14.45 3.11
CA GLY A 317 20.71 14.13 1.94
C GLY A 317 19.22 14.16 2.26
N LYS A 318 18.40 13.90 1.27
CA LYS A 318 16.96 13.74 1.40
C LYS A 318 16.56 12.33 0.97
N ILE A 319 15.45 11.79 1.49
CA ILE A 319 14.86 10.59 0.87
C ILE A 319 14.55 10.89 -0.60
N PHE A 320 14.88 9.90 -1.45
CA PHE A 320 14.95 9.93 -2.91
C PHE A 320 16.13 10.68 -3.54
N ASP A 321 17.04 11.27 -2.73
CA ASP A 321 18.28 11.83 -3.25
C ASP A 321 19.34 10.74 -3.51
N LYS A 322 20.25 11.08 -4.43
CA LYS A 322 21.47 10.33 -4.69
C LYS A 322 22.67 11.16 -4.26
N VAL A 323 23.43 10.68 -3.29
CA VAL A 323 24.62 11.35 -2.78
C VAL A 323 25.86 10.58 -3.22
N LYS A 324 26.77 11.26 -3.93
CA LYS A 324 28.07 10.70 -4.33
C LYS A 324 29.13 11.15 -3.34
N LEU A 325 29.97 10.21 -2.89
CA LEU A 325 31.15 10.54 -2.10
C LEU A 325 32.40 10.50 -2.98
N ASP A 326 33.16 11.59 -2.99
CA ASP A 326 34.26 11.83 -3.92
C ASP A 326 35.41 10.82 -3.84
N LYS A 327 35.56 10.10 -2.72
CA LYS A 327 36.70 9.19 -2.49
C LYS A 327 36.54 7.80 -3.10
N ASP A 328 35.31 7.31 -3.25
CA ASP A 328 35.08 5.89 -3.58
C ASP A 328 34.28 5.67 -4.87
N GLN A 329 33.87 6.72 -5.58
CA GLN A 329 32.91 6.65 -6.69
C GLN A 329 31.62 5.87 -6.34
N ILE A 330 31.31 5.75 -5.06
CA ILE A 330 30.12 5.09 -4.54
C ILE A 330 28.99 6.10 -4.51
N THR A 331 27.81 5.67 -4.97
CA THR A 331 26.58 6.45 -4.88
C THR A 331 25.67 5.84 -3.82
N TYR A 332 25.28 6.65 -2.84
CA TYR A 332 24.24 6.33 -1.86
C TYR A 332 22.91 6.84 -2.39
N GLU A 333 21.95 5.95 -2.55
CA GLU A 333 20.58 6.29 -2.93
C GLU A 333 19.70 6.08 -1.69
N PHE A 334 19.15 7.14 -1.11
CA PHE A 334 18.28 7.01 0.06
C PHE A 334 16.86 6.73 -0.40
N ASN A 335 16.30 5.57 -0.04
CA ASN A 335 15.06 5.08 -0.61
C ASN A 335 13.84 5.33 0.28
N ASP A 336 13.99 5.13 1.59
CA ASP A 336 12.87 5.23 2.52
C ASP A 336 13.34 5.56 3.94
N PHE A 337 12.49 6.26 4.69
CA PHE A 337 12.67 6.52 6.11
C PHE A 337 11.39 6.16 6.85
N LYS A 338 11.53 5.32 7.87
CA LYS A 338 10.43 5.02 8.79
C LYS A 338 10.79 5.51 10.16
N LYS A 339 9.99 6.45 10.68
CA LYS A 339 10.15 6.95 12.05
C LYS A 339 9.81 5.88 13.10
N PHE A 340 8.84 5.02 12.79
CA PHE A 340 8.34 3.97 13.67
C PHE A 340 8.37 2.63 12.94
N ASN A 341 8.92 1.60 13.60
CA ASN A 341 8.98 0.24 13.09
C ASN A 341 8.42 -0.71 14.14
N VAL A 342 7.28 -1.33 13.86
CA VAL A 342 6.56 -2.17 14.83
C VAL A 342 6.86 -3.64 14.53
N LEU A 343 7.71 -4.26 15.33
CA LEU A 343 8.24 -5.62 15.10
C LEU A 343 7.93 -6.57 16.26
N HIS A 344 7.90 -7.86 15.95
CA HIS A 344 7.96 -8.94 16.93
C HIS A 344 9.43 -9.33 17.12
N LEU A 345 9.95 -9.22 18.35
CA LEU A 345 11.37 -9.44 18.64
C LEU A 345 11.68 -10.89 19.04
N LYS A 346 10.67 -11.69 19.35
CA LYS A 346 10.80 -13.11 19.70
C LYS A 346 9.95 -13.96 18.79
N GLU A 347 10.53 -15.05 18.31
CA GLU A 347 9.85 -16.05 17.51
C GLU A 347 9.11 -17.03 18.43
N GLY A 348 7.81 -17.26 18.18
CA GLY A 348 7.03 -18.29 18.90
C GLY A 348 6.25 -17.86 20.15
N GLU A 349 6.34 -16.61 20.62
CA GLU A 349 5.48 -16.09 21.71
C GLU A 349 4.41 -15.11 21.21
N LYS A 350 3.25 -15.06 21.88
CA LYS A 350 2.20 -14.03 21.70
C LYS A 350 2.64 -12.66 22.24
N GLU A 351 3.90 -12.29 22.05
CA GLU A 351 4.39 -11.00 22.51
C GLU A 351 3.84 -9.90 21.62
N LYS A 352 3.32 -8.83 22.25
CA LYS A 352 2.81 -7.67 21.50
C LYS A 352 3.96 -7.06 20.71
N PRO A 353 3.74 -6.70 19.44
CA PRO A 353 4.78 -6.06 18.68
C PRO A 353 5.10 -4.70 19.31
N ARG A 354 6.36 -4.28 19.19
CA ARG A 354 6.85 -3.05 19.81
C ARG A 354 7.53 -2.19 18.77
N ASN A 355 7.42 -0.88 18.96
CA ASN A 355 8.17 0.05 18.14
C ASN A 355 9.66 -0.04 18.48
N VAL A 356 10.50 -0.38 17.50
CA VAL A 356 11.96 -0.49 17.62
C VAL A 356 12.71 0.78 17.21
N GLY A 357 11.98 1.86 16.94
CA GLY A 357 12.55 3.15 16.56
C GLY A 357 12.75 3.31 15.05
N PRO A 358 13.51 4.34 14.64
CA PRO A 358 13.60 4.71 13.24
C PRO A 358 14.51 3.77 12.43
N SER A 359 14.21 3.65 11.14
CA SER A 359 15.03 2.93 10.17
C SER A 359 15.19 3.73 8.88
N VAL A 360 16.32 3.50 8.21
CA VAL A 360 16.60 4.05 6.89
C VAL A 360 16.86 2.89 5.93
N THR A 361 16.17 2.89 4.79
CA THR A 361 16.44 2.00 3.67
C THR A 361 17.23 2.77 2.62
N PHE A 362 18.37 2.22 2.20
CA PHE A 362 19.22 2.88 1.21
C PHE A 362 19.94 1.85 0.33
N LYS A 363 20.29 2.26 -0.89
CA LYS A 363 21.12 1.47 -1.79
C LYS A 363 22.51 2.06 -1.89
N VAL A 364 23.49 1.18 -1.92
CA VAL A 364 24.88 1.54 -2.18
C VAL A 364 25.24 0.99 -3.55
N ARG A 365 25.55 1.88 -4.48
CA ARG A 365 25.90 1.54 -5.86
C ARG A 365 27.39 1.76 -6.09
N ASN A 366 28.06 0.73 -6.59
CA ASN A 366 29.47 0.81 -6.98
C ASN A 366 29.66 1.45 -8.37
N SER A 367 30.91 1.65 -8.77
CA SER A 367 31.28 2.20 -10.09
C SER A 367 30.84 1.33 -11.26
N SER A 368 30.71 0.01 -11.08
CA SER A 368 30.19 -0.93 -12.08
C SER A 368 28.66 -0.88 -12.23
N GLY A 369 27.97 -0.06 -11.42
CA GLY A 369 26.51 0.10 -11.46
C GLY A 369 25.74 -0.97 -10.66
N GLN A 370 26.41 -1.93 -10.04
CA GLN A 370 25.78 -2.91 -9.15
C GLN A 370 25.38 -2.22 -7.85
N ALA A 371 24.15 -2.45 -7.38
CA ALA A 371 23.64 -1.87 -6.15
C ALA A 371 23.26 -2.97 -5.15
N ARG A 372 23.63 -2.76 -3.89
CA ARG A 372 23.14 -3.55 -2.74
C ARG A 372 22.21 -2.69 -1.92
N GLU A 373 21.16 -3.31 -1.38
CA GLU A 373 20.19 -2.61 -0.55
C GLU A 373 20.40 -2.93 0.92
N TYR A 374 20.30 -1.89 1.74
CA TYR A 374 20.52 -1.94 3.17
C TYR A 374 19.30 -1.39 3.91
N LEU A 375 18.98 -2.01 5.04
CA LEU A 375 17.97 -1.57 6.00
C LEU A 375 18.62 -1.43 7.38
N SER A 376 18.84 -0.20 7.82
CA SER A 376 19.55 0.09 9.07
C SER A 376 18.61 0.65 10.12
N TYR A 377 18.51 -0.03 11.26
CA TYR A 377 17.78 0.46 12.44
C TYR A 377 18.69 1.34 13.29
N GLN A 378 18.18 2.50 13.69
CA GLN A 378 19.00 3.54 14.31
C GLN A 378 19.07 3.44 15.83
N TYR A 379 18.23 2.62 16.46
CA TYR A 379 18.25 2.34 17.90
C TYR A 379 18.63 0.88 18.17
N ALA A 380 19.28 0.66 19.31
CA ALA A 380 19.59 -0.68 19.79
C ALA A 380 18.30 -1.41 20.20
N MET A 381 18.15 -2.65 19.73
CA MET A 381 17.01 -3.51 20.00
C MET A 381 17.35 -4.54 21.09
N PRO A 382 16.46 -4.75 22.07
CA PRO A 382 16.62 -5.82 23.03
C PRO A 382 16.29 -7.17 22.40
N ILE A 383 17.27 -8.07 22.30
CA ILE A 383 17.14 -9.44 21.82
C ILE A 383 17.73 -10.37 22.90
N ASP A 384 16.90 -11.25 23.45
CA ASP A 384 17.28 -12.21 24.50
C ASP A 384 18.03 -11.57 25.69
N GLY A 385 17.53 -10.43 26.17
CA GLY A 385 18.09 -9.70 27.31
C GLY A 385 19.36 -8.89 27.01
N ARG A 386 19.80 -8.86 25.76
CA ARG A 386 20.98 -8.12 25.28
C ARG A 386 20.56 -7.07 24.26
N SER A 387 21.35 -6.02 24.07
CA SER A 387 20.99 -4.92 23.16
C SER A 387 21.87 -4.91 21.92
N PHE A 388 21.26 -4.84 20.73
CA PHE A 388 21.97 -4.88 19.46
C PHE A 388 21.50 -3.79 18.48
N PHE A 389 22.43 -3.14 17.81
CA PHE A 389 22.16 -2.41 16.57
C PHE A 389 22.04 -3.40 15.42
N ILE A 390 20.97 -3.30 14.65
CA ILE A 390 20.66 -4.24 13.58
C ILE A 390 20.73 -3.52 12.24
N SER A 391 21.44 -4.13 11.30
CA SER A 391 21.48 -3.66 9.92
C SER A 391 21.37 -4.84 8.97
N GLY A 392 20.40 -4.79 8.06
CA GLY A 392 20.16 -5.81 7.03
C GLY A 392 20.81 -5.43 5.71
N MET A 393 21.28 -6.42 4.96
CA MET A 393 21.75 -6.29 3.59
C MET A 393 21.15 -7.37 2.68
N ARG A 394 20.78 -7.00 1.45
CA ARG A 394 20.43 -7.93 0.38
C ARG A 394 20.99 -7.46 -0.96
N GLU A 395 21.32 -8.41 -1.83
CA GLU A 395 21.85 -8.09 -3.16
C GLU A 395 20.73 -7.80 -4.15
N THR A 396 19.63 -8.55 -4.06
CA THR A 396 18.47 -8.41 -4.94
C THR A 396 17.18 -8.19 -4.14
N PRO A 397 16.17 -7.47 -4.68
CA PRO A 397 14.89 -7.25 -3.99
C PRO A 397 14.09 -8.54 -3.68
N GLN A 398 14.40 -9.64 -4.37
CA GLN A 398 13.77 -10.94 -4.20
C GLN A 398 14.34 -11.74 -3.02
N GLU A 399 15.55 -11.40 -2.57
CA GLU A 399 16.20 -12.03 -1.43
C GLU A 399 15.70 -11.45 -0.09
N GLU A 400 15.76 -12.29 0.94
CA GLU A 400 15.60 -11.86 2.32
C GLU A 400 16.84 -11.11 2.81
N PHE A 401 16.64 -10.15 3.72
CA PHE A 401 17.75 -9.43 4.33
C PHE A 401 18.59 -10.36 5.21
N LYS A 402 19.91 -10.33 5.01
CA LYS A 402 20.91 -10.90 5.92
C LYS A 402 21.27 -9.83 6.95
N TYR A 403 21.04 -10.12 8.22
CA TYR A 403 21.17 -9.13 9.30
C TYR A 403 22.50 -9.26 10.04
N LEU A 404 23.22 -8.16 10.13
CA LEU A 404 24.34 -7.96 11.04
C LEU A 404 23.80 -7.45 12.39
N LYS A 405 24.21 -8.11 13.47
CA LYS A 405 23.85 -7.73 14.85
C LYS A 405 25.10 -7.20 15.56
N ILE A 406 25.13 -5.91 15.86
CA ILE A 406 26.28 -5.28 16.53
C ILE A 406 25.90 -4.99 17.98
N PRO A 407 26.63 -5.52 18.99
CA PRO A 407 26.26 -5.32 20.37
C PRO A 407 26.37 -3.84 20.76
N ALA A 408 25.38 -3.35 21.49
CA ALA A 408 25.41 -2.03 22.09
C ALA A 408 26.22 -2.08 23.40
N ASP A 409 27.01 -1.05 23.63
CA ASP A 409 27.78 -0.89 24.85
C ASP A 409 26.90 -0.49 26.05
N THR A 410 27.51 -0.36 27.23
CA THR A 410 26.82 0.02 28.47
C THR A 410 26.15 1.40 28.42
N LYS A 411 26.52 2.26 27.46
CA LYS A 411 25.90 3.57 27.20
C LYS A 411 24.84 3.51 26.10
N GLY A 412 24.54 2.32 25.57
CA GLY A 412 23.61 2.13 24.46
C GLY A 412 24.18 2.60 23.12
N SER A 413 25.50 2.60 22.96
CA SER A 413 26.20 3.08 21.76
C SER A 413 26.96 1.96 21.05
N ILE A 414 27.38 2.20 19.81
CA ILE A 414 28.18 1.29 18.99
C ILE A 414 29.70 1.52 19.16
N GLU A 415 30.11 2.56 19.90
CA GLU A 415 31.51 3.02 19.92
C GLU A 415 32.46 1.96 20.48
N GLU A 416 32.11 1.26 21.57
CA GLU A 416 33.01 0.22 22.11
C GLU A 416 33.26 -0.90 21.09
N PHE A 417 32.23 -1.30 20.33
CA PHE A 417 32.39 -2.28 19.25
C PHE A 417 33.34 -1.75 18.16
N MET A 418 33.15 -0.51 17.70
CA MET A 418 34.00 0.07 16.66
C MET A 418 35.47 0.15 17.08
N LEU A 419 35.73 0.56 18.33
CA LEU A 419 37.08 0.64 18.89
C LEU A 419 37.71 -0.75 19.07
N PHE A 420 36.92 -1.75 19.44
CA PHE A 420 37.38 -3.12 19.60
C PHE A 420 37.65 -3.79 18.25
N LYS A 421 36.78 -3.59 17.26
CA LYS A 421 36.97 -3.97 15.86
C LYS A 421 38.28 -3.42 15.29
N ASP A 422 38.56 -2.13 15.51
CA ASP A 422 39.83 -1.53 15.08
C ASP A 422 41.05 -2.15 15.80
N ALA A 423 40.89 -2.55 17.07
CA ALA A 423 41.94 -3.25 17.79
C ALA A 423 42.19 -4.66 17.22
N LEU A 424 41.14 -5.38 16.85
CA LEU A 424 41.23 -6.70 16.19
C LEU A 424 41.96 -6.63 14.85
N GLN A 425 41.90 -5.49 14.14
CA GLN A 425 42.59 -5.27 12.87
C GLN A 425 44.04 -4.77 13.03
N ASN A 426 44.44 -4.40 14.25
CA ASN A 426 45.74 -3.79 14.51
C ASN A 426 46.80 -4.87 14.82
N LYS A 427 47.67 -5.13 13.84
CA LYS A 427 48.76 -6.11 13.95
C LYS A 427 49.68 -5.89 15.16
N ILE A 428 49.99 -4.64 15.49
CA ILE A 428 50.89 -4.29 16.60
C ILE A 428 50.23 -4.68 17.94
N LEU A 429 48.93 -4.45 18.08
CA LEU A 429 48.20 -4.84 19.28
C LEU A 429 48.06 -6.37 19.39
N ILE A 430 47.81 -7.05 18.27
CA ILE A 430 47.77 -8.53 18.24
C ILE A 430 49.12 -9.12 18.66
N GLU A 431 50.23 -8.60 18.13
CA GLU A 431 51.60 -9.02 18.51
C GLU A 431 51.87 -8.81 20.00
N ALA A 432 51.47 -7.64 20.55
CA ALA A 432 51.63 -7.33 21.96
C ALA A 432 50.85 -8.31 22.87
N VAL A 433 49.60 -8.61 22.50
CA VAL A 433 48.75 -9.55 23.24
C VAL A 433 49.29 -10.98 23.17
N ALA A 434 49.72 -11.43 21.98
CA ALA A 434 50.32 -12.76 21.81
C ALA A 434 51.55 -12.94 22.72
N LYS A 435 52.43 -11.93 22.76
CA LYS A 435 53.61 -11.91 23.64
C LYS A 435 53.23 -11.90 25.12
N LYS A 436 52.21 -11.13 25.51
CA LYS A 436 51.68 -11.07 26.87
C LYS A 436 51.15 -12.43 27.32
N MET A 437 50.34 -13.09 26.49
CA MET A 437 49.79 -14.42 26.77
C MET A 437 50.90 -15.48 26.87
N ALA A 438 51.90 -15.44 25.99
CA ALA A 438 53.04 -16.35 26.04
C ALA A 438 53.86 -16.16 27.33
N ASN A 439 54.06 -14.92 27.79
CA ASN A 439 54.71 -14.63 29.07
C ASN A 439 53.91 -15.16 30.27
N GLN A 440 52.59 -15.02 30.25
CA GLN A 440 51.72 -15.46 31.35
C GLN A 440 51.61 -16.99 31.43
N SER A 441 51.57 -17.68 30.29
CA SER A 441 51.52 -19.14 30.22
C SER A 441 52.85 -19.81 30.59
N ALA A 442 53.99 -19.12 30.39
CA ALA A 442 55.33 -19.67 30.60
C ALA A 442 55.82 -19.65 32.06
N ASN A 443 55.02 -19.16 33.02
CA ASN A 443 55.38 -19.22 34.44
C ASN A 443 55.44 -20.67 35.00
N ALA A 444 55.13 -21.69 34.19
CA ALA A 444 55.20 -23.11 34.56
C ALA A 444 56.39 -23.89 33.97
N ASP A 445 56.99 -23.48 32.83
CA ASP A 445 58.10 -24.21 32.19
C ASP A 445 59.13 -23.25 31.56
N LYS A 446 60.40 -23.39 31.95
CA LYS A 446 61.55 -22.54 31.53
C LYS A 446 62.03 -22.79 30.08
N ASN A 447 61.15 -23.26 29.19
CA ASN A 447 61.54 -23.62 27.82
C ASN A 447 61.16 -22.51 26.82
N ASN A 448 62.16 -21.74 26.37
CA ASN A 448 61.95 -20.59 25.49
C ASN A 448 61.32 -20.97 24.13
N ASP A 449 61.60 -22.18 23.63
CA ASP A 449 61.10 -22.64 22.32
C ASP A 449 59.57 -22.85 22.34
N VAL A 450 59.02 -23.38 23.44
CA VAL A 450 57.57 -23.61 23.62
C VAL A 450 56.83 -22.28 23.69
N LYS A 451 57.43 -21.30 24.39
CA LYS A 451 56.89 -19.95 24.52
C LYS A 451 56.84 -19.24 23.16
N GLU A 452 57.91 -19.32 22.38
CA GLU A 452 57.96 -18.71 21.04
C GLU A 452 56.96 -19.37 20.07
N SER A 453 56.82 -20.70 20.13
CA SER A 453 55.84 -21.44 19.34
C SER A 453 54.39 -21.07 19.69
N PHE A 454 54.09 -20.92 20.99
CA PHE A 454 52.78 -20.48 21.46
C PHE A 454 52.47 -19.04 21.04
N GLU A 455 53.43 -18.11 21.19
CA GLU A 455 53.29 -16.72 20.73
C GLU A 455 52.97 -16.65 19.23
N LYS A 456 53.74 -17.38 18.40
CA LYS A 456 53.50 -17.49 16.95
C LYS A 456 52.11 -18.05 16.63
N SER A 457 51.65 -19.04 17.40
CA SER A 457 50.34 -19.66 17.22
C SER A 457 49.18 -18.70 17.53
N VAL A 458 49.26 -17.98 18.65
CA VAL A 458 48.25 -16.95 19.02
C VAL A 458 48.21 -15.84 17.98
N ASN A 459 49.37 -15.32 17.57
CA ASN A 459 49.47 -14.28 16.56
C ASN A 459 48.86 -14.74 15.22
N LYS A 460 49.21 -15.95 14.76
CA LYS A 460 48.64 -16.52 13.53
C LYS A 460 47.12 -16.65 13.60
N LEU A 461 46.59 -17.17 14.71
CA LEU A 461 45.14 -17.35 14.89
C LEU A 461 44.40 -16.00 14.92
N MET A 462 44.89 -15.03 15.69
CA MET A 462 44.27 -13.71 15.75
C MET A 462 44.36 -12.97 14.42
N THR A 463 45.47 -13.11 13.69
CA THR A 463 45.61 -12.55 12.33
C THR A 463 44.63 -13.20 11.34
N LEU A 464 44.47 -14.53 11.39
CA LEU A 464 43.50 -15.24 10.55
C LEU A 464 42.06 -14.80 10.86
N PHE A 465 41.72 -14.68 12.15
CA PHE A 465 40.42 -14.17 12.59
C PHE A 465 40.20 -12.73 12.13
N ALA A 466 41.20 -11.85 12.25
CA ALA A 466 41.11 -10.47 11.79
C ALA A 466 40.83 -10.35 10.28
N GLN A 467 41.24 -11.34 9.47
CA GLN A 467 41.08 -11.33 8.01
C GLN A 467 39.72 -11.84 7.52
N GLY A 468 39.00 -12.66 8.28
CA GLY A 468 37.74 -13.27 7.82
C GLY A 468 36.90 -13.95 8.88
N GLY A 469 37.07 -13.54 10.15
CA GLY A 469 36.28 -14.04 11.27
C GLY A 469 36.46 -15.53 11.53
N PHE A 470 35.42 -16.16 12.08
CA PHE A 470 35.41 -17.58 12.40
C PHE A 470 35.41 -18.47 11.15
N SER A 471 34.97 -17.95 10.00
CA SER A 471 34.96 -18.71 8.74
C SER A 471 36.38 -19.02 8.24
N ASN A 472 37.31 -18.06 8.31
CA ASN A 472 38.72 -18.31 8.00
C ASN A 472 39.38 -19.27 9.00
N ILE A 473 38.96 -19.24 10.26
CA ILE A 473 39.45 -20.19 11.28
C ILE A 473 38.98 -21.61 10.95
N ALA A 474 37.70 -21.78 10.62
CA ALA A 474 37.14 -23.06 10.20
C ALA A 474 37.84 -23.61 8.96
N GLU A 475 38.03 -22.78 7.92
CA GLU A 475 38.74 -23.18 6.70
C GLU A 475 40.20 -23.57 6.97
N ASN A 476 40.89 -22.85 7.85
CA ASN A 476 42.25 -23.19 8.25
C ASN A 476 42.32 -24.52 9.02
N ILE A 477 41.33 -24.84 9.86
CA ILE A 477 41.23 -26.13 10.54
C ILE A 477 40.98 -27.23 9.52
N ASP A 478 40.05 -27.05 8.60
CA ASP A 478 39.70 -28.06 7.59
C ASP A 478 40.87 -28.42 6.68
N LYS A 479 41.72 -27.45 6.34
CA LYS A 479 42.89 -27.65 5.48
C LYS A 479 44.09 -28.28 6.20
N ASN A 480 44.30 -27.95 7.47
CA ASN A 480 45.57 -28.24 8.16
C ASN A 480 45.46 -29.24 9.31
N ILE A 481 44.25 -29.59 9.77
CA ILE A 481 44.04 -30.48 10.91
C ILE A 481 43.34 -31.77 10.43
N PRO A 482 43.89 -32.95 10.78
CA PRO A 482 43.26 -34.24 10.49
C PRO A 482 41.84 -34.37 11.10
N ASP A 483 40.93 -35.07 10.42
CA ASP A 483 39.51 -35.16 10.79
C ASP A 483 39.26 -35.64 12.23
N ASN A 484 40.09 -36.54 12.74
CA ASN A 484 40.00 -37.07 14.10
C ASN A 484 40.38 -36.06 15.20
N GLU A 485 41.04 -34.95 14.85
CA GLU A 485 41.50 -33.92 15.79
C GLU A 485 40.73 -32.59 15.65
N LYS A 486 39.94 -32.43 14.58
CA LYS A 486 39.24 -31.17 14.27
C LYS A 486 38.40 -30.64 15.43
N GLN A 487 37.59 -31.48 16.08
CA GLN A 487 36.73 -31.03 17.18
C GLN A 487 37.53 -30.45 18.36
N LYS A 488 38.66 -31.08 18.71
CA LYS A 488 39.55 -30.62 19.77
C LYS A 488 40.29 -29.34 19.37
N ALA A 489 40.70 -29.23 18.10
CA ALA A 489 41.32 -28.03 17.54
C ALA A 489 40.35 -26.84 17.58
N VAL A 490 39.09 -27.02 17.16
CA VAL A 490 38.04 -25.99 17.24
C VAL A 490 37.90 -25.45 18.66
N GLN A 491 37.69 -26.32 19.65
CA GLN A 491 37.54 -25.90 21.04
C GLN A 491 38.76 -25.14 21.55
N THR A 492 39.96 -25.59 21.18
CA THR A 492 41.22 -24.96 21.59
C THR A 492 41.39 -23.58 20.93
N TYR A 493 41.12 -23.48 19.63
CA TYR A 493 41.28 -22.24 18.88
C TYR A 493 40.26 -21.19 19.31
N LEU A 494 39.00 -21.57 19.52
CA LEU A 494 37.99 -20.66 20.07
C LEU A 494 38.41 -20.13 21.44
N LYS A 495 38.91 -21.00 22.33
CA LYS A 495 39.39 -20.59 23.65
C LYS A 495 40.59 -19.63 23.57
N ILE A 496 41.52 -19.87 22.65
CA ILE A 496 42.65 -18.96 22.41
C ILE A 496 42.15 -17.60 21.92
N ILE A 497 41.23 -17.59 20.95
CA ILE A 497 40.64 -16.36 20.40
C ILE A 497 39.90 -15.60 21.51
N ASP A 498 39.09 -16.26 22.34
CA ASP A 498 38.35 -15.62 23.43
C ASP A 498 39.29 -14.96 24.46
N ILE A 499 40.34 -15.67 24.89
CA ILE A 499 41.30 -15.15 25.86
C ILE A 499 42.11 -14.00 25.25
N ALA A 500 42.63 -14.17 24.03
CA ALA A 500 43.39 -13.15 23.33
C ALA A 500 42.54 -11.90 23.07
N SER A 501 41.29 -12.08 22.65
CA SER A 501 40.34 -11.00 22.43
C SER A 501 39.98 -10.26 23.73
N SER A 502 39.88 -10.98 24.84
CA SER A 502 39.66 -10.38 26.16
C SER A 502 40.86 -9.55 26.62
N GLU A 503 42.08 -10.05 26.41
CA GLU A 503 43.30 -9.29 26.72
C GLU A 503 43.46 -8.07 25.79
N LEU A 504 43.13 -8.22 24.51
CA LEU A 504 43.11 -7.13 23.54
C LEU A 504 42.09 -6.05 23.92
N TYR A 505 40.90 -6.45 24.36
CA TYR A 505 39.89 -5.54 24.87
C TYR A 505 40.41 -4.78 26.11
N LYS A 506 41.02 -5.49 27.08
CA LYS A 506 41.60 -4.84 28.27
C LYS A 506 42.67 -3.82 27.90
N ASP A 507 43.59 -4.17 27.00
CA ASP A 507 44.65 -3.29 26.54
C ASP A 507 44.07 -2.05 25.83
N ARG A 508 43.05 -2.22 24.98
CA ARG A 508 42.39 -1.12 24.26
C ARG A 508 41.66 -0.14 25.17
N PHE A 509 41.00 -0.64 26.22
CA PHE A 509 40.18 0.16 27.13
C PHE A 509 40.89 0.50 28.45
N ASN A 510 42.21 0.30 28.54
CA ASN A 510 43.01 0.55 29.74
C ASN A 510 42.47 -0.16 31.01
N LEU A 511 41.97 -1.39 30.84
CA LEU A 511 41.46 -2.24 31.94
C LEU A 511 42.50 -3.27 32.40
N ASN A 512 43.78 -2.97 32.17
CA ASN A 512 44.90 -3.84 32.53
C ASN A 512 44.87 -4.12 34.04
N HIS A 513 44.91 -5.40 34.41
CA HIS A 513 44.82 -5.92 35.79
C HIS A 513 43.42 -5.89 36.42
N LYS A 514 42.35 -5.58 35.68
CA LYS A 514 40.97 -5.74 36.14
C LYS A 514 40.38 -7.04 35.61
N GLU A 515 39.69 -7.77 36.48
CA GLU A 515 38.81 -8.85 36.04
C GLU A 515 37.63 -8.24 35.28
N LEU A 516 37.28 -8.86 34.15
CA LEU A 516 36.11 -8.47 33.38
C LEU A 516 34.88 -9.09 34.03
N ASP A 517 33.86 -8.28 34.25
CA ASP A 517 32.55 -8.79 34.67
C ASP A 517 31.92 -9.66 33.57
N GLN A 518 30.90 -10.44 33.96
CA GLN A 518 30.20 -11.34 33.05
C GLN A 518 29.55 -10.59 31.87
N SER A 519 29.07 -9.36 32.08
CA SER A 519 28.44 -8.56 31.03
C SER A 519 29.45 -8.16 29.95
N ARG A 520 30.68 -7.82 30.31
CA ARG A 520 31.76 -7.50 29.38
C ARG A 520 32.26 -8.72 28.63
N ILE A 521 32.35 -9.87 29.29
CA ILE A 521 32.71 -11.13 28.63
C ILE A 521 31.68 -11.46 27.55
N LEU A 522 30.38 -11.37 27.88
CA LEU A 522 29.30 -11.57 26.90
C LEU A 522 29.35 -10.54 25.76
N PHE A 523 29.61 -9.26 26.07
CA PHE A 523 29.79 -8.22 25.05
C PHE A 523 30.94 -8.56 24.09
N ILE A 524 32.09 -9.01 24.60
CA ILE A 524 33.24 -9.38 23.77
C ILE A 524 32.88 -10.57 22.86
N GLN A 525 32.21 -11.59 23.38
CA GLN A 525 31.75 -12.73 22.58
C GLN A 525 30.79 -12.29 21.47
N ASP A 526 29.81 -11.45 21.80
CA ASP A 526 28.88 -10.89 20.82
C ASP A 526 29.59 -9.99 19.80
N ALA A 527 30.61 -9.25 20.23
CA ALA A 527 31.41 -8.41 19.34
C ALA A 527 32.28 -9.24 18.40
N LEU A 528 32.81 -10.39 18.84
CA LEU A 528 33.54 -11.33 17.98
C LEU A 528 32.60 -11.95 16.93
N ASN A 529 31.40 -12.35 17.32
CA ASN A 529 30.38 -12.83 16.39
C ASN A 529 30.01 -11.74 15.38
N ALA A 530 29.73 -10.52 15.84
CA ALA A 530 29.45 -9.37 14.97
C ALA A 530 30.62 -9.05 14.02
N TYR A 531 31.87 -9.13 14.50
CA TYR A 531 33.06 -8.96 13.68
C TYR A 531 33.16 -10.04 12.59
N SER A 532 32.83 -11.29 12.92
CA SER A 532 32.82 -12.38 11.96
C SER A 532 31.70 -12.22 10.92
N ASP A 533 30.50 -11.85 11.35
CA ASP A 533 29.33 -11.68 10.48
C ASP A 533 29.49 -10.48 9.52
N MET A 534 30.31 -9.50 9.90
CA MET A 534 30.66 -8.34 9.08
C MET A 534 31.20 -8.72 7.69
N PHE A 535 31.94 -9.84 7.57
CA PHE A 535 32.47 -10.32 6.28
C PHE A 535 31.39 -10.85 5.33
N PHE A 536 30.21 -11.16 5.86
CA PHE A 536 29.03 -11.57 5.09
C PHE A 536 28.06 -10.41 4.88
N TYR A 537 28.28 -9.30 5.57
CA TYR A 537 27.51 -8.07 5.48
C TYR A 537 28.04 -7.19 4.34
N GLY A 538 27.82 -7.66 3.11
CA GLY A 538 27.82 -6.89 1.85
C GLY A 538 29.04 -6.01 1.62
#